data_AF-A0A650CQL5-F1
#
_entry.id   AF-A0A650CQL5-F1
#
_cell.length_a   1.000
_cell.length_b   1.000
_cell.length_c   1.000
_cell.angle_alpha   90.00
_cell.angle_beta   90.00
_cell.angle_gamma   90.00
#
_symmetry.space_group_name_H-M   'P 1'
#
loop_
_entity.id
_entity.type
_entity.pdbx_description
1 polymer ?
#
loop_
_entity_poly.entity_id
_entity_poly.type
_entity_poly.pdbx_seq_one_letter_code
_entity_poly.pdbx_strand_id
1 'polypeptide(L)'
;MNYIALAHKSGLDKDLTVSVYKKINGGYFVSLSYAKPPILYVLDNWPKKYLRKNFIIWTVTKNYENVDKIISLFITLDVYLLHSMASLLSGKSFSLALAEKDIQEVFRRIEEEAISQGFTSYPTREDVVIDPKDIQILAKEIADRRNSEEINADIYSVINEIAYQSEFSNQLREKKSWFKSIKRGDILKAIGLQGKLDEFFDFEKVKLTYLIASTTLYFDNKVTEVGITETVNAIKNGDPMLNDEFNKVKEEVKQKAQYF
;
A
#
# COMPACT_ATOMS: atom_id res chain seq x y z
N MET A 1 16.12 6.56 8.94
CA MET A 1 15.35 7.75 9.39
C MET A 1 13.89 7.33 9.51
N ASN A 2 13.12 7.77 10.50
CA ASN A 2 11.69 7.41 10.62
C ASN A 2 10.85 8.65 10.96
N TYR A 3 9.52 8.55 10.86
CA TYR A 3 8.62 9.69 11.08
C TYR A 3 8.75 10.31 12.47
N ILE A 4 9.09 9.50 13.50
CA ILE A 4 9.31 10.00 14.86
C ILE A 4 10.54 10.93 14.90
N ALA A 5 11.63 10.54 14.25
CA ALA A 5 12.83 11.37 14.17
C ALA A 5 12.57 12.69 13.42
N LEU A 6 11.76 12.65 12.35
CA LEU A 6 11.39 13.84 11.58
C LEU A 6 10.50 14.79 12.39
N ALA A 7 9.49 14.26 13.08
CA ALA A 7 8.64 15.05 13.97
C ALA A 7 9.45 15.76 15.06
N HIS A 8 10.44 15.06 15.64
CA HIS A 8 11.35 15.65 16.61
C HIS A 8 12.22 16.77 16.04
N LYS A 9 12.76 16.58 14.83
CA LYS A 9 13.52 17.61 14.11
C LYS A 9 12.68 18.87 13.88
N SER A 10 11.36 18.71 13.74
CA SER A 10 10.38 19.79 13.64
C SER A 10 9.90 20.35 14.99
N GLY A 11 10.51 19.96 16.11
CA GLY A 11 10.21 20.49 17.44
C GLY A 11 8.96 19.92 18.11
N LEU A 12 8.42 18.79 17.62
CA LEU A 12 7.24 18.14 18.20
C LEU A 12 7.61 17.24 19.39
N ASP A 13 6.69 17.15 20.37
CA ASP A 13 6.89 16.34 21.56
C ASP A 13 7.07 14.85 21.24
N LYS A 14 8.05 14.21 21.90
CA LYS A 14 8.43 12.81 21.65
C LYS A 14 7.30 11.85 21.91
N ASP A 15 6.74 11.96 23.11
CA ASP A 15 5.87 10.95 23.67
C ASP A 15 4.50 11.02 23.00
N LEU A 16 4.05 12.23 22.69
CA LEU A 16 2.88 12.48 21.86
C LEU A 16 3.09 11.96 20.43
N THR A 17 4.23 12.26 19.81
CA THR A 17 4.58 11.75 18.47
C THR A 17 4.56 10.23 18.42
N VAL A 18 5.20 9.57 19.38
CA VAL A 18 5.21 8.11 19.51
C VAL A 18 3.80 7.57 19.71
N SER A 19 2.96 8.27 20.48
CA SER A 19 1.57 7.88 20.71
C SER A 19 0.74 7.93 19.43
N VAL A 20 0.80 9.02 18.67
CA VAL A 20 0.14 9.15 17.36
C VAL A 20 0.66 8.07 16.41
N TYR A 21 1.97 7.90 16.33
CA TYR A 21 2.63 6.93 15.45
C TYR A 21 2.15 5.51 15.71
N LYS A 22 2.01 5.11 16.98
CA LYS A 22 1.44 3.81 17.37
C LYS A 22 -0.01 3.66 16.93
N LYS A 23 -0.83 4.71 17.06
CA LYS A 23 -2.26 4.66 16.70
C LYS A 23 -2.50 4.50 15.20
N ILE A 24 -1.62 5.05 14.37
CA ILE A 24 -1.65 4.87 12.91
C ILE A 24 -0.84 3.66 12.42
N ASN A 25 -0.37 2.81 13.34
CA ASN A 25 0.51 1.67 13.05
C ASN A 25 1.71 2.07 12.17
N GLY A 26 2.39 3.16 12.53
CA GLY A 26 3.58 3.65 11.87
C GLY A 26 3.37 4.36 10.52
N GLY A 27 2.12 4.62 10.11
CA GLY A 27 1.81 5.24 8.82
C GLY A 27 2.03 4.29 7.64
N TYR A 28 1.90 4.78 6.42
CA TYR A 28 2.07 3.97 5.22
C TYR A 28 3.54 3.70 4.90
N PHE A 29 4.47 4.58 5.26
CA PHE A 29 5.92 4.30 5.15
C PHE A 29 6.30 2.96 5.78
N VAL A 30 5.93 2.70 7.03
CA VAL A 30 6.25 1.42 7.71
C VAL A 30 5.57 0.25 7.02
N SER A 31 4.30 0.39 6.66
CA SER A 31 3.59 -0.70 5.99
C SER A 31 4.23 -1.06 4.67
N LEU A 32 4.67 -0.08 3.87
CA LEU A 32 5.40 -0.32 2.63
C LEU A 32 6.77 -0.95 2.91
N SER A 33 7.52 -0.41 3.89
CA SER A 33 8.88 -0.84 4.25
C SER A 33 9.00 -2.30 4.70
N TYR A 34 7.92 -2.87 5.25
CA TYR A 34 7.91 -4.26 5.73
C TYR A 34 6.94 -5.17 4.98
N ALA A 35 6.23 -4.64 3.98
CA ALA A 35 5.37 -5.47 3.15
C ALA A 35 6.19 -6.46 2.33
N LYS A 36 5.68 -7.69 2.26
CA LYS A 36 6.07 -8.64 1.22
C LYS A 36 5.36 -8.28 -0.08
N PRO A 37 5.92 -8.67 -1.24
CA PRO A 37 5.20 -8.58 -2.51
C PRO A 37 3.80 -9.22 -2.43
N PRO A 38 2.73 -8.53 -2.89
CA PRO A 38 2.76 -7.21 -3.53
C PRO A 38 2.82 -6.04 -2.51
N ILE A 39 3.91 -5.28 -2.51
CA ILE A 39 4.21 -4.17 -1.59
C ILE A 39 3.11 -3.12 -1.64
N LEU A 40 2.66 -2.74 -2.84
CA LEU A 40 1.61 -1.73 -3.02
C LEU A 40 0.22 -2.18 -2.52
N TYR A 41 0.00 -3.47 -2.27
CA TYR A 41 -1.28 -3.97 -1.76
C TYR A 41 -1.65 -3.36 -0.40
N VAL A 42 -0.68 -2.85 0.37
CA VAL A 42 -0.95 -2.10 1.61
C VAL A 42 -1.80 -0.83 1.37
N LEU A 43 -1.78 -0.31 0.15
CA LEU A 43 -2.55 0.86 -0.28
C LEU A 43 -3.99 0.50 -0.68
N ASP A 44 -4.34 -0.79 -0.73
CA ASP A 44 -5.71 -1.22 -1.01
C ASP A 44 -6.71 -0.63 -0.04
N ASN A 45 -6.31 -0.24 1.16
CA ASN A 45 -7.22 0.45 2.06
C ASN A 45 -6.84 1.92 2.26
N TRP A 46 -6.15 2.58 1.33
CA TRP A 46 -5.85 4.01 1.46
C TRP A 46 -7.13 4.87 1.61
N PRO A 47 -7.20 5.86 2.53
CA PRO A 47 -6.27 6.22 3.61
C PRO A 47 -6.72 5.70 5.01
N LYS A 48 -7.31 4.50 5.08
CA LYS A 48 -7.95 3.89 6.27
C LYS A 48 -7.15 3.92 7.56
N LYS A 49 -5.81 3.98 7.51
CA LYS A 49 -5.00 4.14 8.74
C LYS A 49 -5.38 5.38 9.56
N TYR A 50 -5.80 6.44 8.86
CA TYR A 50 -6.24 7.71 9.45
C TYR A 50 -7.75 7.77 9.71
N LEU A 51 -8.51 6.79 9.23
CA LEU A 51 -9.98 6.76 9.34
C LEU A 51 -10.48 5.76 10.40
N ARG A 52 -9.59 5.09 11.14
CA ARG A 52 -10.00 4.07 12.11
C ARG A 52 -10.79 4.74 13.24
N LYS A 53 -11.95 4.19 13.58
CA LYS A 53 -12.76 4.60 14.74
C LYS A 53 -11.94 4.81 16.02
N ASN A 54 -11.07 3.85 16.36
CA ASN A 54 -10.22 3.95 17.56
C ASN A 54 -9.17 5.08 17.50
N PHE A 55 -8.76 5.49 16.30
CA PHE A 55 -7.85 6.62 16.11
C PHE A 55 -8.62 7.93 16.28
N ILE A 56 -9.77 8.08 15.62
CA ILE A 56 -10.64 9.27 15.74
C ILE A 56 -11.10 9.48 17.19
N ILE A 57 -11.56 8.43 17.88
CA ILE A 57 -11.92 8.52 19.31
C ILE A 57 -10.73 9.02 20.14
N TRP A 58 -9.53 8.50 19.85
CA TRP A 58 -8.33 8.88 20.60
C TRP A 58 -7.97 10.35 20.38
N THR A 59 -8.08 10.88 19.15
CA THR A 59 -7.78 12.29 18.86
C THR A 59 -8.75 13.22 19.60
N VAL A 60 -10.04 12.89 19.60
CA VAL A 60 -11.08 13.70 20.26
C VAL A 60 -10.96 13.67 21.78
N THR A 61 -10.65 12.52 22.37
CA THR A 61 -10.61 12.37 23.84
C THR A 61 -9.39 12.98 24.50
N LYS A 62 -8.31 13.18 23.75
CA LYS A 62 -7.01 13.51 24.32
C LYS A 62 -6.64 14.99 24.33
N ASN A 63 -7.32 15.83 23.52
CA ASN A 63 -7.21 17.29 23.49
C ASN A 63 -5.79 17.83 23.77
N TYR A 64 -4.77 17.18 23.19
CA TYR A 64 -3.38 17.58 23.38
C TYR A 64 -3.05 18.66 22.34
N GLU A 65 -2.40 19.74 22.78
CA GLU A 65 -1.77 20.70 21.88
C GLU A 65 -0.82 19.97 20.91
N ASN A 66 -0.83 20.36 19.64
CA ASN A 66 -0.01 19.80 18.54
C ASN A 66 -0.39 18.41 18.01
N VAL A 67 -1.50 17.78 18.43
CA VAL A 67 -1.95 16.51 17.80
C VAL A 67 -2.25 16.70 16.32
N ASP A 68 -2.97 17.75 15.98
CA ASP A 68 -3.32 18.10 14.59
C ASP A 68 -2.06 18.37 13.77
N LYS A 69 -1.07 19.07 14.32
CA LYS A 69 0.25 19.22 13.71
C LYS A 69 0.99 17.92 13.44
N ILE A 70 1.01 16.99 14.39
CA ILE A 70 1.66 15.68 14.22
C ILE A 70 0.94 14.84 13.16
N ILE A 71 -0.40 14.86 13.18
CA ILE A 71 -1.22 14.15 12.20
C ILE A 71 -1.01 14.73 10.80
N SER A 72 -1.03 16.07 10.69
CA SER A 72 -0.70 16.80 9.46
C SER A 72 0.67 16.42 8.94
N LEU A 73 1.68 16.36 9.82
CA LEU A 73 3.03 15.94 9.43
C LEU A 73 3.03 14.51 8.88
N PHE A 74 2.41 13.55 9.56
CA PHE A 74 2.42 12.14 9.13
C PHE A 74 1.66 11.91 7.82
N ILE A 75 0.52 12.57 7.64
CA ILE A 75 -0.25 12.52 6.39
C ILE A 75 0.59 13.12 5.25
N THR A 76 1.17 14.31 5.46
CA THR A 76 2.01 14.95 4.44
C THR A 76 3.24 14.09 4.11
N LEU A 77 3.90 13.50 5.10
CA LEU A 77 5.03 12.58 4.88
C LEU A 77 4.59 11.36 4.04
N ASP A 78 3.47 10.72 4.34
CA ASP A 78 2.96 9.56 3.59
C ASP A 78 2.57 9.93 2.15
N VAL A 79 1.91 11.07 1.96
CA VAL A 79 1.51 11.54 0.62
C VAL A 79 2.75 11.91 -0.21
N TYR A 80 3.66 12.69 0.36
CA TYR A 80 4.89 13.11 -0.32
C TYR A 80 5.79 11.90 -0.62
N LEU A 81 5.84 10.91 0.27
CA LEU A 81 6.52 9.64 0.04
C LEU A 81 5.99 8.96 -1.22
N LEU A 82 4.66 8.78 -1.33
CA LEU A 82 4.03 8.08 -2.45
C LEU A 82 4.23 8.82 -3.77
N HIS A 83 4.03 10.14 -3.79
CA HIS A 83 4.27 10.96 -4.98
C HIS A 83 5.74 10.99 -5.39
N SER A 84 6.66 11.07 -4.42
CA SER A 84 8.10 11.07 -4.70
C SER A 84 8.58 9.71 -5.21
N MET A 85 8.11 8.61 -4.61
CA MET A 85 8.38 7.26 -5.08
C MET A 85 7.87 7.05 -6.50
N ALA A 86 6.63 7.46 -6.78
CA ALA A 86 6.03 7.37 -8.11
C ALA A 86 6.81 8.19 -9.15
N SER A 87 7.22 9.41 -8.79
CA SER A 87 8.04 10.28 -9.64
C SER A 87 9.40 9.64 -9.95
N LEU A 88 10.06 9.05 -8.93
CA LEU A 88 11.35 8.37 -9.09
C LEU A 88 11.26 7.17 -10.04
N LEU A 89 10.22 6.32 -9.88
CA LEU A 89 10.07 5.09 -10.67
C LEU A 89 9.56 5.36 -12.10
N SER A 90 8.66 6.33 -12.28
CA SER A 90 8.14 6.70 -13.61
C SER A 90 9.06 7.63 -14.38
N GLY A 91 10.03 8.27 -13.72
CA GLY A 91 10.88 9.31 -14.31
C GLY A 91 10.14 10.64 -14.55
N LYS A 92 8.91 10.79 -14.06
CA LYS A 92 8.10 12.02 -14.19
C LYS A 92 8.40 12.99 -13.05
N SER A 93 8.06 14.26 -13.24
CA SER A 93 8.25 15.30 -12.23
C SER A 93 7.25 15.20 -11.08
N PHE A 94 7.70 15.43 -9.85
CA PHE A 94 6.83 15.57 -8.68
C PHE A 94 5.90 16.78 -8.82
N SER A 95 4.59 16.57 -8.66
CA SER A 95 3.58 17.63 -8.68
C SER A 95 3.13 17.97 -7.27
N LEU A 96 3.57 19.12 -6.77
CA LEU A 96 3.14 19.63 -5.46
C LEU A 96 1.62 19.84 -5.43
N ALA A 97 1.03 20.34 -6.52
CA ALA A 97 -0.41 20.57 -6.59
C ALA A 97 -1.23 19.27 -6.41
N LEU A 98 -0.78 18.16 -7.00
CA LEU A 98 -1.44 16.86 -6.82
C LEU A 98 -1.24 16.33 -5.39
N ALA A 99 -0.04 16.44 -4.84
CA ALA A 99 0.23 16.05 -3.47
C ALA A 99 -0.63 16.84 -2.47
N GLU A 100 -0.77 18.15 -2.66
CA GLU A 100 -1.63 18.99 -1.82
C GLU A 100 -3.11 18.62 -1.92
N LYS A 101 -3.58 18.29 -3.13
CA LYS A 101 -4.94 17.77 -3.34
C LYS A 101 -5.16 16.45 -2.58
N ASP A 102 -4.21 15.51 -2.65
CA ASP A 102 -4.31 14.24 -1.92
C ASP A 102 -4.28 14.44 -0.39
N ILE A 103 -3.49 15.39 0.14
CA ILE A 103 -3.50 15.74 1.57
C ILE A 103 -4.87 16.27 1.98
N GLN A 104 -5.43 17.21 1.21
CA GLN A 104 -6.76 17.75 1.47
C GLN A 104 -7.83 16.66 1.45
N GLU A 105 -7.76 15.74 0.49
CA GLU A 105 -8.67 14.61 0.39
C GLU A 105 -8.61 13.71 1.64
N VAL A 106 -7.41 13.42 2.17
CA VAL A 106 -7.28 12.64 3.41
C VAL A 106 -7.98 13.34 4.59
N PHE A 107 -7.77 14.64 4.76
CA PHE A 107 -8.43 15.42 5.83
C PHE A 107 -9.95 15.49 5.64
N ARG A 108 -10.42 15.68 4.42
CA ARG A 108 -11.85 15.65 4.09
C ARG A 108 -12.47 14.31 4.48
N ARG A 109 -11.79 13.19 4.21
CA ARG A 109 -12.27 11.85 4.61
C ARG A 109 -12.24 11.64 6.13
N ILE A 110 -11.28 12.22 6.85
CA ILE A 110 -11.25 12.19 8.32
C ILE A 110 -12.48 12.89 8.88
N GLU A 111 -12.80 14.07 8.36
CA GLU A 111 -14.00 14.84 8.71
C GLU A 111 -15.28 14.04 8.45
N GLU A 112 -15.46 13.52 7.23
CA GLU A 112 -16.63 12.70 6.87
C GLU A 112 -16.80 11.49 7.79
N GLU A 113 -15.72 10.77 8.06
CA GLU A 113 -15.75 9.59 8.91
C GLU A 113 -16.07 9.97 10.37
N ALA A 114 -15.50 11.05 10.88
CA ALA A 114 -15.78 11.54 12.24
C ALA A 114 -17.24 11.96 12.43
N ILE A 115 -17.80 12.71 11.47
CA ILE A 115 -19.20 13.13 11.46
C ILE A 115 -20.13 11.91 11.39
N SER A 116 -19.82 10.94 10.53
CA SER A 116 -20.60 9.70 10.42
C SER A 116 -20.64 8.89 11.72
N GLN A 117 -19.62 9.03 12.55
CA GLN A 117 -19.52 8.41 13.88
C GLN A 117 -20.08 9.27 15.02
N GLY A 118 -20.60 10.47 14.72
CA GLY A 118 -21.23 11.37 15.70
C GLY A 118 -20.26 12.28 16.44
N PHE A 119 -19.02 12.46 15.97
CA PHE A 119 -18.06 13.39 16.56
C PHE A 119 -18.17 14.79 15.94
N THR A 120 -18.11 15.82 16.78
CA THR A 120 -18.11 17.24 16.36
C THR A 120 -16.71 17.86 16.34
N SER A 121 -15.70 17.12 16.77
CA SER A 121 -14.28 17.48 16.73
C SER A 121 -13.52 16.37 16.02
N TYR A 122 -12.53 16.75 15.23
CA TYR A 122 -11.67 15.86 14.46
C TYR A 122 -10.36 16.58 14.12
N PRO A 123 -9.29 15.85 13.80
CA PRO A 123 -8.04 16.45 13.39
C PRO A 123 -8.22 17.35 12.16
N THR A 124 -7.75 18.58 12.29
CA THR A 124 -7.73 19.56 11.20
C THR A 124 -6.34 19.68 10.61
N ARG A 125 -6.28 20.13 9.35
CA ARG A 125 -5.02 20.35 8.66
C ARG A 125 -4.30 21.55 9.29
N GLU A 126 -3.06 21.34 9.67
CA GLU A 126 -2.12 22.37 10.09
C GLU A 126 -0.95 22.48 9.11
N ASP A 127 -0.31 23.65 9.08
CA ASP A 127 0.90 23.87 8.28
C ASP A 127 2.09 23.14 8.88
N VAL A 128 2.78 22.37 8.03
CA VAL A 128 3.95 21.59 8.39
C VAL A 128 5.09 21.88 7.42
N VAL A 129 6.29 22.07 7.96
CA VAL A 129 7.50 22.26 7.17
C VAL A 129 8.27 20.95 7.14
N ILE A 130 8.58 20.48 5.93
CA ILE A 130 9.29 19.24 5.69
C ILE A 130 10.50 19.55 4.81
N ASP A 131 11.66 19.03 5.17
CA ASP A 131 12.85 19.08 4.32
C ASP A 131 12.67 18.10 3.14
N PRO A 132 12.69 18.59 1.88
CA PRO A 132 12.54 17.71 0.72
C PRO A 132 13.57 16.58 0.66
N LYS A 133 14.77 16.78 1.20
CA LYS A 133 15.81 15.75 1.25
C LYS A 133 15.40 14.56 2.11
N ASP A 134 14.68 14.83 3.21
CA ASP A 134 14.26 13.79 4.12
C ASP A 134 13.21 12.87 3.45
N ILE A 135 12.30 13.44 2.66
CA ILE A 135 11.34 12.69 1.86
C ILE A 135 12.03 11.86 0.77
N GLN A 136 12.99 12.45 0.06
CA GLN A 136 13.69 11.77 -1.03
C GLN A 136 14.41 10.50 -0.54
N ILE A 137 14.99 10.53 0.66
CA ILE A 137 15.64 9.36 1.27
C ILE A 137 14.61 8.23 1.49
N LEU A 138 13.46 8.56 2.10
CA LEU A 138 12.41 7.57 2.38
C LEU A 138 11.78 7.03 1.09
N ALA A 139 11.54 7.90 0.11
CA ALA A 139 10.97 7.53 -1.19
C ALA A 139 11.89 6.60 -1.97
N LYS A 140 13.20 6.90 -1.96
CA LYS A 140 14.21 6.05 -2.59
C LYS A 140 14.26 4.67 -1.93
N GLU A 141 14.19 4.59 -0.60
CA GLU A 141 14.17 3.31 0.11
C GLU A 141 13.03 2.40 -0.37
N ILE A 142 11.81 2.94 -0.49
CA ILE A 142 10.67 2.15 -0.99
C ILE A 142 10.81 1.83 -2.49
N ALA A 143 11.28 2.78 -3.29
CA ALA A 143 11.49 2.58 -4.73
C ALA A 143 12.53 1.48 -5.02
N ASP A 144 13.67 1.48 -4.31
CA ASP A 144 14.73 0.47 -4.46
C ASP A 144 14.22 -0.93 -4.06
N ARG A 145 13.40 -1.02 -3.02
CA ARG A 145 12.74 -2.28 -2.64
C ARG A 145 11.76 -2.77 -3.70
N ARG A 146 10.86 -1.92 -4.19
CA ARG A 146 9.95 -2.30 -5.28
C ARG A 146 10.70 -2.73 -6.54
N ASN A 147 11.78 -2.04 -6.87
CA ASN A 147 12.64 -2.39 -8.01
C ASN A 147 13.23 -3.78 -7.89
N SER A 148 13.73 -4.15 -6.71
CA SER A 148 14.42 -5.42 -6.48
C SER A 148 13.47 -6.60 -6.22
N GLU A 149 12.39 -6.37 -5.48
CA GLU A 149 11.49 -7.43 -5.00
C GLU A 149 10.26 -7.66 -5.89
N GLU A 150 9.90 -6.69 -6.75
CA GLU A 150 8.71 -6.78 -7.61
C GLU A 150 9.01 -6.51 -9.09
N ILE A 151 9.48 -5.31 -9.42
CA ILE A 151 9.53 -4.81 -10.81
C ILE A 151 10.53 -5.63 -11.65
N ASN A 152 11.72 -5.91 -11.12
CA ASN A 152 12.73 -6.71 -11.81
C ASN A 152 12.76 -8.18 -11.37
N ALA A 153 11.82 -8.60 -10.50
CA ALA A 153 11.73 -9.98 -10.04
C ALA A 153 11.01 -10.87 -11.06
N ASP A 154 11.34 -12.17 -11.11
CA ASP A 154 10.59 -13.14 -11.92
C ASP A 154 9.15 -13.24 -11.41
N ILE A 155 8.19 -12.78 -12.22
CA ILE A 155 6.78 -12.68 -11.84
C ILE A 155 6.19 -14.03 -11.43
N TYR A 156 6.62 -15.13 -12.08
CA TYR A 156 6.18 -16.48 -11.71
C TYR A 156 6.60 -16.83 -10.28
N SER A 157 7.87 -16.56 -9.92
CA SER A 157 8.38 -16.78 -8.56
C SER A 157 7.62 -15.97 -7.52
N VAL A 158 7.29 -14.71 -7.82
CA VAL A 158 6.50 -13.86 -6.93
C VAL A 158 5.06 -14.37 -6.77
N ILE A 159 4.38 -14.73 -7.86
CA ILE A 159 3.02 -15.29 -7.81
C ILE A 159 3.02 -16.64 -7.08
N ASN A 160 4.07 -17.45 -7.27
CA ASN A 160 4.23 -18.71 -6.57
C ASN A 160 4.38 -18.49 -5.06
N GLU A 161 5.08 -17.44 -4.66
CA GLU A 161 5.16 -17.05 -3.25
C GLU A 161 3.80 -16.64 -2.68
N ILE A 162 3.07 -15.80 -3.42
CA ILE A 162 1.72 -15.36 -3.05
C ILE A 162 0.81 -16.58 -2.90
N ALA A 163 0.85 -17.51 -3.86
CA ALA A 163 0.12 -18.75 -3.79
C ALA A 163 0.50 -19.59 -2.57
N TYR A 164 1.78 -19.66 -2.19
CA TYR A 164 2.20 -20.48 -1.05
C TYR A 164 1.67 -19.93 0.29
N GLN A 165 1.58 -18.61 0.41
CA GLN A 165 1.10 -17.90 1.60
C GLN A 165 -0.41 -17.61 1.58
N SER A 166 -1.11 -17.92 0.47
CA SER A 166 -2.51 -17.56 0.31
C SER A 166 -3.44 -18.38 1.20
N GLU A 167 -4.56 -17.75 1.56
CA GLU A 167 -5.65 -18.45 2.26
C GLU A 167 -6.27 -19.52 1.36
N PHE A 168 -6.28 -19.30 0.05
CA PHE A 168 -6.67 -20.31 -0.94
C PHE A 168 -5.87 -21.60 -0.78
N SER A 169 -4.54 -21.51 -0.69
CA SER A 169 -3.69 -22.68 -0.48
C SER A 169 -3.88 -23.30 0.90
N ASN A 170 -4.13 -22.51 1.94
CA ASN A 170 -4.46 -23.05 3.27
C ASN A 170 -5.73 -23.91 3.22
N GLN A 171 -6.79 -23.44 2.56
CA GLN A 171 -8.02 -24.20 2.37
C GLN A 171 -7.79 -25.50 1.59
N LEU A 172 -6.87 -25.51 0.61
CA LEU A 172 -6.48 -26.74 -0.09
C LEU A 172 -5.70 -27.72 0.81
N ARG A 173 -4.78 -27.20 1.64
CA ARG A 173 -4.03 -28.01 2.63
C ARG A 173 -4.97 -28.66 3.64
N GLU A 174 -6.03 -27.98 4.05
CA GLU A 174 -7.03 -28.53 4.97
C GLU A 174 -7.84 -29.65 4.33
N LYS A 175 -8.26 -29.46 3.08
CA LYS A 175 -9.10 -30.43 2.34
C LYS A 175 -8.33 -31.66 1.84
N LYS A 176 -7.03 -31.54 1.54
CA LYS A 176 -6.24 -32.60 0.90
C LYS A 176 -4.91 -32.84 1.60
N SER A 177 -4.74 -34.03 2.16
CA SER A 177 -3.56 -34.42 2.96
C SER A 177 -2.24 -34.30 2.19
N TRP A 178 -2.18 -34.75 0.93
CA TRP A 178 -0.96 -34.67 0.11
C TRP A 178 -0.54 -33.23 -0.22
N PHE A 179 -1.49 -32.30 -0.25
CA PHE A 179 -1.23 -30.90 -0.56
C PHE A 179 -0.43 -30.21 0.56
N LYS A 180 -0.47 -30.75 1.79
CA LYS A 180 0.35 -30.30 2.93
C LYS A 180 1.84 -30.52 2.71
N SER A 181 2.22 -31.49 1.88
CA SER A 181 3.61 -31.86 1.60
C SER A 181 4.23 -31.09 0.42
N ILE A 182 3.45 -30.22 -0.24
CA ILE A 182 3.93 -29.47 -1.40
C ILE A 182 4.92 -28.40 -0.96
N LYS A 183 6.10 -28.43 -1.59
CA LYS A 183 7.17 -27.47 -1.35
C LYS A 183 6.77 -26.09 -1.86
N ARG A 184 7.38 -25.07 -1.25
CA ARG A 184 7.16 -23.67 -1.58
C ARG A 184 7.26 -23.37 -3.08
N GLY A 185 8.28 -23.88 -3.76
CA GLY A 185 8.51 -23.66 -5.20
C GLY A 185 7.51 -24.35 -6.15
N ASP A 186 6.73 -25.31 -5.66
CA ASP A 186 5.88 -26.17 -6.51
C ASP A 186 4.38 -25.89 -6.33
N ILE A 187 4.00 -24.86 -5.56
CA ILE A 187 2.60 -24.67 -5.16
C ILE A 187 1.68 -24.35 -6.34
N LEU A 188 2.12 -23.51 -7.29
CA LEU A 188 1.31 -23.21 -8.47
C LEU A 188 1.11 -24.43 -9.35
N LYS A 189 2.15 -25.26 -9.49
CA LYS A 189 2.06 -26.54 -10.20
C LYS A 189 1.04 -27.46 -9.51
N ALA A 190 1.10 -27.58 -8.18
CA ALA A 190 0.14 -28.39 -7.43
C ALA A 190 -1.30 -27.87 -7.58
N ILE A 191 -1.52 -26.55 -7.57
CA ILE A 191 -2.83 -25.94 -7.85
C ILE A 191 -3.28 -26.25 -9.28
N GLY A 192 -2.37 -26.19 -10.25
CA GLY A 192 -2.60 -26.55 -11.65
C GLY A 192 -3.04 -27.99 -11.83
N LEU A 193 -2.34 -28.94 -11.20
CA LEU A 193 -2.71 -30.37 -11.19
C LEU A 193 -4.07 -30.64 -10.56
N GLN A 194 -4.61 -29.70 -9.77
CA GLN A 194 -5.96 -29.78 -9.23
C GLN A 194 -7.02 -29.16 -10.13
N GLY A 195 -6.64 -28.58 -11.27
CA GLY A 195 -7.55 -27.82 -12.13
C GLY A 195 -8.07 -26.54 -11.46
N LYS A 196 -7.34 -26.01 -10.48
CA LYS A 196 -7.79 -24.92 -9.60
C LYS A 196 -7.07 -23.59 -9.81
N LEU A 197 -6.28 -23.47 -10.88
CA LEU A 197 -5.54 -22.24 -11.17
C LEU A 197 -6.47 -21.05 -11.39
N ASP A 198 -7.54 -21.21 -12.17
CA ASP A 198 -8.51 -20.14 -12.39
C ASP A 198 -9.15 -19.67 -11.07
N GLU A 199 -9.58 -20.61 -10.22
CA GLU A 199 -10.12 -20.29 -8.90
C GLU A 199 -9.11 -19.52 -8.02
N PHE A 200 -7.83 -19.90 -8.07
CA PHE A 200 -6.76 -19.20 -7.34
C PHE A 200 -6.60 -17.75 -7.83
N PHE A 201 -6.53 -17.55 -9.13
CA PHE A 201 -6.40 -16.22 -9.73
C PHE A 201 -7.59 -15.32 -9.39
N ASP A 202 -8.80 -15.87 -9.40
CA ASP A 202 -10.00 -15.13 -9.05
C ASP A 202 -10.03 -14.80 -7.55
N PHE A 203 -9.60 -15.74 -6.69
CA PHE A 203 -9.53 -15.54 -5.24
C PHE A 203 -8.52 -14.45 -4.84
N GLU A 204 -7.34 -14.43 -5.46
CA GLU A 204 -6.28 -13.46 -5.17
C GLU A 204 -6.29 -12.24 -6.12
N LYS A 205 -7.37 -12.07 -6.91
CA LYS A 205 -7.43 -11.10 -8.01
C LYS A 205 -6.92 -9.72 -7.62
N VAL A 206 -7.48 -9.12 -6.57
CA VAL A 206 -7.11 -7.76 -6.13
C VAL A 206 -5.62 -7.68 -5.83
N LYS A 207 -5.08 -8.62 -5.04
CA LYS A 207 -3.67 -8.63 -4.66
C LYS A 207 -2.77 -8.75 -5.89
N LEU A 208 -3.10 -9.66 -6.80
CA LEU A 208 -2.37 -9.85 -8.05
C LEU A 208 -2.47 -8.64 -8.99
N THR A 209 -3.60 -7.93 -9.01
CA THR A 209 -3.71 -6.66 -9.75
C THR A 209 -2.78 -5.59 -9.19
N TYR A 210 -2.56 -5.53 -7.87
CA TYR A 210 -1.53 -4.66 -7.29
C TYR A 210 -0.11 -5.05 -7.69
N LEU A 211 0.18 -6.36 -7.80
CA LEU A 211 1.46 -6.83 -8.31
C LEU A 211 1.70 -6.29 -9.73
N ILE A 212 0.71 -6.49 -10.61
CA ILE A 212 0.79 -6.04 -12.01
C ILE A 212 0.89 -4.52 -12.09
N ALA A 213 0.11 -3.81 -11.27
CA ALA A 213 0.20 -2.35 -11.21
C ALA A 213 1.58 -1.87 -10.76
N SER A 214 2.28 -2.65 -9.93
CA SER A 214 3.66 -2.38 -9.53
C SER A 214 4.64 -2.69 -10.65
N THR A 215 4.60 -3.90 -11.23
CA THR A 215 5.58 -4.37 -12.23
C THR A 215 5.51 -3.60 -13.54
N THR A 216 4.32 -3.16 -13.95
CA THR A 216 4.11 -2.38 -15.18
C THR A 216 4.32 -0.88 -14.98
N LEU A 217 4.71 -0.44 -13.77
CA LEU A 217 4.76 0.97 -13.37
C LEU A 217 3.43 1.71 -13.55
N TYR A 218 2.31 1.00 -13.71
CA TYR A 218 1.00 1.62 -13.87
C TYR A 218 0.66 2.48 -12.65
N PHE A 219 0.88 1.98 -11.43
CA PHE A 219 0.64 2.75 -10.21
C PHE A 219 1.41 4.06 -10.23
N ASP A 220 2.71 4.00 -10.54
CA ASP A 220 3.60 5.15 -10.51
C ASP A 220 3.19 6.20 -11.55
N ASN A 221 2.91 5.76 -12.78
CA ASN A 221 2.43 6.64 -13.83
C ASN A 221 1.09 7.30 -13.47
N LYS A 222 0.15 6.52 -12.93
CA LYS A 222 -1.19 7.01 -12.60
C LYS A 222 -1.18 7.98 -11.42
N VAL A 223 -0.37 7.74 -10.38
CA VAL A 223 -0.22 8.67 -9.24
C VAL A 223 0.23 10.05 -9.72
N THR A 224 1.22 10.09 -10.62
CA THR A 224 1.73 11.36 -11.16
C THR A 224 0.74 12.09 -12.08
N GLU A 225 -0.31 11.41 -12.56
CA GLU A 225 -1.32 11.98 -13.46
C GLU A 225 -2.56 12.44 -12.69
N VAL A 226 -3.07 11.62 -11.77
CA VAL A 226 -4.40 11.82 -11.17
C VAL A 226 -4.40 11.84 -9.63
N GLY A 227 -3.29 11.48 -8.99
CA GLY A 227 -3.20 11.36 -7.53
C GLY A 227 -3.38 9.94 -6.99
N ILE A 228 -3.21 9.78 -5.69
CA ILE A 228 -3.16 8.48 -5.00
C ILE A 228 -4.54 7.84 -4.96
N THR A 229 -5.56 8.60 -4.56
CA THR A 229 -6.91 8.06 -4.32
C THR A 229 -7.53 7.51 -5.60
N GLU A 230 -7.46 8.28 -6.69
CA GLU A 230 -7.93 7.90 -8.00
C GLU A 230 -7.15 6.69 -8.55
N THR A 231 -5.85 6.62 -8.32
CA THR A 231 -5.02 5.47 -8.73
C THR A 231 -5.43 4.19 -8.01
N VAL A 232 -5.55 4.24 -6.68
CA VAL A 232 -5.98 3.11 -5.85
C VAL A 232 -7.36 2.62 -6.30
N ASN A 233 -8.30 3.54 -6.56
CA ASN A 233 -9.63 3.20 -7.05
C ASN A 233 -9.59 2.57 -8.45
N ALA A 234 -8.75 3.06 -9.36
CA ALA A 234 -8.60 2.48 -10.69
C ALA A 234 -8.06 1.04 -10.62
N ILE A 235 -7.11 0.76 -9.73
CA ILE A 235 -6.59 -0.60 -9.52
C ILE A 235 -7.69 -1.53 -9.00
N LYS A 236 -8.43 -1.10 -7.97
CA LYS A 236 -9.51 -1.91 -7.37
C LYS A 236 -10.66 -2.22 -8.31
N ASN A 237 -11.08 -1.20 -9.05
CA ASN A 237 -12.23 -1.30 -9.92
C ASN A 237 -11.89 -2.01 -11.24
N GLY A 238 -10.61 -2.41 -11.42
CA GLY A 238 -10.14 -3.15 -12.58
C GLY A 238 -10.07 -2.25 -13.81
N ASP A 239 -9.17 -1.27 -13.81
CA ASP A 239 -8.83 -0.52 -15.02
C ASP A 239 -8.58 -1.48 -16.20
N PRO A 240 -9.16 -1.25 -17.39
CA PRO A 240 -9.05 -2.17 -18.52
C PRO A 240 -7.61 -2.56 -18.85
N MET A 241 -6.67 -1.61 -18.76
CA MET A 241 -5.26 -1.87 -19.04
C MET A 241 -4.68 -2.91 -18.07
N LEU A 242 -5.03 -2.81 -16.78
CA LEU A 242 -4.59 -3.77 -15.77
C LEU A 242 -5.27 -5.13 -15.91
N ASN A 243 -6.53 -5.17 -16.35
CA ASN A 243 -7.22 -6.43 -16.61
C ASN A 243 -6.60 -7.18 -17.79
N ASP A 244 -6.21 -6.47 -18.84
CA ASP A 244 -5.54 -7.06 -20.00
C ASP A 244 -4.18 -7.65 -19.62
N GLU A 245 -3.37 -6.88 -18.88
CA GLU A 245 -2.08 -7.37 -18.36
C GLU A 245 -2.26 -8.53 -17.37
N PHE A 246 -3.28 -8.48 -16.51
CA PHE A 246 -3.62 -9.59 -15.62
C PHE A 246 -3.93 -10.87 -16.39
N ASN A 247 -4.72 -10.79 -17.45
CA ASN A 247 -5.05 -11.96 -18.25
C ASN A 247 -3.82 -12.53 -18.97
N LYS A 248 -2.92 -11.68 -19.48
CA LYS A 248 -1.65 -12.14 -20.08
C LYS A 248 -0.81 -12.91 -19.07
N VAL A 249 -0.57 -12.32 -17.90
CA VAL A 249 0.22 -12.95 -16.82
C VAL A 249 -0.44 -14.26 -16.34
N LYS A 250 -1.78 -14.27 -16.22
CA LYS A 250 -2.55 -15.46 -15.84
C LYS A 250 -2.30 -16.61 -16.82
N GLU A 251 -2.35 -16.35 -18.12
CA GLU A 251 -2.11 -17.37 -19.15
C GLU A 251 -0.65 -17.82 -19.21
N GLU A 252 0.32 -16.92 -19.05
CA GLU A 252 1.74 -17.26 -18.95
C GLU A 252 2.02 -18.21 -17.77
N VAL A 253 1.45 -17.91 -16.60
CA VAL A 253 1.59 -18.75 -15.40
C VAL A 253 0.93 -20.11 -15.61
N LYS A 254 -0.26 -20.16 -16.24
CA LYS A 254 -0.94 -21.42 -16.54
C LYS A 254 -0.10 -22.31 -17.44
N GLN A 255 0.45 -21.77 -18.52
CA GLN A 255 1.32 -22.52 -19.42
C GLN A 255 2.51 -23.08 -18.62
N LYS A 256 3.23 -22.23 -17.89
CA LYS A 256 4.40 -22.65 -17.11
C LYS A 256 4.07 -23.69 -16.02
N ALA A 257 2.88 -23.64 -15.43
CA ALA A 257 2.42 -24.62 -14.45
C ALA A 257 2.00 -25.98 -15.06
N GLN A 258 1.67 -26.03 -16.36
CA GLN A 258 1.27 -27.25 -17.07
C GLN A 258 2.42 -27.97 -17.78
N TYR A 259 3.51 -27.28 -18.12
CA TYR A 259 4.60 -27.82 -18.96
C TYR A 259 5.65 -28.70 -18.26
N PHE A 260 5.48 -29.07 -16.98
CA PHE A 260 6.40 -29.95 -16.24
C PHE A 260 5.64 -31.00 -15.41
#